data_AF-A0A9Q5HVV2-F1
#
_entry.id   AF-A0A9Q5HVV2-F1
#
_cell.length_a   1.000
_cell.length_b   1.000
_cell.length_c   1.000
_cell.angle_alpha   90.00
_cell.angle_beta   90.00
_cell.angle_gamma   90.00
#
_symmetry.space_group_name_H-M   'P 1'
#
loop_
_entity.id
_entity.type
_entity.pdbx_description
1 polymer ?
#
loop_
_entity_poly.entity_id
_entity_poly.type
_entity_poly.pdbx_seq_one_letter_code
_entity_poly.pdbx_strand_id
1 'polypeptide(L)'
;MFVSPIPPEVDKSAFSEHEKRMLKRMEETRATGFGYFMLQSTKPFTIGYAVASSPLAVLTYIGEKIYSWSDPDLVDPQDILDTVALYYLSGSFPTSVMIYYASRKEFPAFQLPASEGKFPLKNKFGFSAFPYELTCYPKVVLATYGPLVYHKGVSF
;
A
#
# COMPACT_ATOMS: atom_id res chain seq x y z
N MET A 1 -3.71 -3.13 3.85
CA MET A 1 -3.95 -1.96 2.97
C MET A 1 -5.35 -1.45 3.22
N PHE A 2 -5.47 -0.32 3.92
CA PHE A 2 -6.75 0.27 4.29
C PHE A 2 -7.33 0.93 3.04
N VAL A 3 -8.39 0.35 2.45
CA VAL A 3 -9.20 1.06 1.45
C VAL A 3 -10.61 1.18 2.01
N SER A 4 -10.84 2.18 2.85
CA SER A 4 -12.19 2.58 3.25
C SER A 4 -12.75 3.59 2.25
N PRO A 5 -14.02 3.51 1.86
CA PRO A 5 -14.66 4.57 1.08
C PRO A 5 -14.65 5.88 1.89
N ILE A 6 -14.47 7.00 1.19
CA ILE A 6 -14.64 8.33 1.79
C ILE A 6 -16.10 8.43 2.26
N PRO A 7 -16.36 8.74 3.54
CA PRO A 7 -17.72 8.87 4.04
C PRO A 7 -18.51 9.93 3.24
N PRO A 8 -19.79 9.68 2.92
CA PRO A 8 -20.58 10.58 2.06
C PRO A 8 -20.77 11.98 2.64
N GLU A 9 -20.69 12.12 3.97
CA GLU A 9 -20.76 13.39 4.70
C GLU A 9 -19.52 14.29 4.56
N VAL A 10 -18.42 13.78 3.99
CA VAL A 10 -17.19 14.57 3.82
C VAL A 10 -17.32 15.48 2.60
N ASP A 11 -17.23 16.79 2.84
CA ASP A 11 -17.15 17.79 1.77
C ASP A 11 -15.83 17.64 0.98
N LYS A 12 -15.94 17.10 -0.23
CA LYS A 12 -14.81 16.89 -1.14
C LYS A 12 -14.25 18.19 -1.73
N SER A 13 -14.99 19.29 -1.66
CA SER A 13 -14.51 20.60 -2.16
C SER A 13 -13.40 21.17 -1.26
N ALA A 14 -13.34 20.74 -0.01
CA ALA A 14 -12.33 21.14 0.97
C ALA A 14 -10.96 20.45 0.79
N PHE A 15 -10.82 19.52 -0.17
CA PHE A 15 -9.56 18.82 -0.40
C PHE A 15 -8.53 19.75 -1.05
N SER A 16 -7.32 19.73 -0.51
CA SER A 16 -6.16 20.37 -1.13
C SER A 16 -5.80 19.73 -2.47
N GLU A 17 -5.09 20.45 -3.33
CA GLU A 17 -4.60 19.91 -4.60
C GLU A 17 -3.71 18.67 -4.41
N HIS A 18 -2.94 18.63 -3.32
CA HIS A 18 -2.13 17.48 -2.95
C HIS A 18 -3.00 16.25 -2.63
N GLU A 19 -4.07 16.41 -1.84
CA GLU A 19 -5.02 15.32 -1.53
C GLU A 19 -5.75 14.84 -2.79
N LYS A 20 -6.14 15.74 -3.69
CA LYS A 20 -6.74 15.37 -4.99
C LYS A 20 -5.78 14.53 -5.84
N ARG A 21 -4.50 14.92 -5.92
CA ARG A 21 -3.47 14.14 -6.63
C ARG A 21 -3.29 12.75 -6.03
N MET A 22 -3.22 12.64 -4.72
CA MET A 22 -3.09 11.35 -4.04
C MET A 22 -4.30 10.45 -4.23
N LEU A 23 -5.52 11.01 -4.20
CA LEU A 23 -6.74 10.25 -4.49
C LEU A 23 -6.75 9.71 -5.92
N LYS A 24 -6.31 10.52 -6.90
CA LYS A 24 -6.15 10.07 -8.28
C LYS A 24 -5.14 8.93 -8.41
N ARG A 25 -3.96 9.05 -7.79
CA ARG A 25 -2.94 7.99 -7.79
C ARG A 25 -3.45 6.71 -7.13
N MET A 26 -4.20 6.83 -6.03
CA MET A 26 -4.84 5.69 -5.38
C MET A 26 -5.81 4.98 -6.34
N GLU A 27 -6.61 5.72 -7.09
CA GLU A 27 -7.55 5.18 -8.08
C GLU A 27 -6.82 4.45 -9.22
N GLU A 28 -5.76 5.05 -9.77
CA GLU A 28 -4.90 4.43 -10.79
C GLU A 28 -4.26 3.13 -10.27
N THR A 29 -3.71 3.18 -9.06
CA THR A 29 -3.13 2.02 -8.37
C THR A 29 -4.18 0.92 -8.16
N ARG A 30 -5.41 1.29 -7.81
CA ARG A 30 -6.54 0.36 -7.65
C ARG A 30 -6.90 -0.34 -8.95
N ALA A 31 -6.87 0.38 -10.07
CA ALA A 31 -7.23 -0.17 -11.36
C ALA A 31 -6.22 -1.21 -11.86
N THR A 32 -4.92 -0.99 -11.66
CA THR A 32 -3.87 -1.79 -12.34
C THR A 32 -2.82 -2.41 -11.40
N GLY A 33 -2.64 -1.90 -10.20
CA GLY A 33 -1.50 -2.22 -9.31
C GLY A 33 -1.64 -3.48 -8.46
N PHE A 34 -2.79 -4.16 -8.48
CA PHE A 34 -3.13 -5.18 -7.48
C PHE A 34 -2.92 -6.64 -7.90
N GLY A 35 -2.35 -6.91 -9.08
CA GLY A 35 -2.06 -8.27 -9.53
C GLY A 35 -1.18 -9.07 -8.54
N TYR A 36 -0.17 -8.42 -7.94
CA TYR A 36 0.70 -9.05 -6.96
C TYR A 36 -0.09 -9.54 -5.73
N PHE A 37 -0.98 -8.69 -5.22
CA PHE A 37 -1.78 -8.95 -4.03
C PHE A 37 -2.69 -10.16 -4.25
N MET A 38 -3.35 -10.23 -5.42
CA MET A 38 -4.24 -11.33 -5.77
C MET A 38 -3.49 -12.67 -5.85
N LEU A 39 -2.31 -12.69 -6.47
CA LEU A 39 -1.47 -13.89 -6.54
C LEU A 39 -1.01 -14.34 -5.16
N GLN A 40 -0.46 -13.43 -4.35
CA GLN A 40 0.04 -13.75 -3.01
C GLN A 40 -1.07 -14.18 -2.06
N SER A 41 -2.26 -13.59 -2.16
CA SER A 41 -3.41 -13.92 -1.30
C SER A 41 -4.08 -15.26 -1.64
N THR A 42 -3.94 -15.73 -2.89
CA THR A 42 -4.66 -16.93 -3.37
C THR A 42 -3.77 -18.13 -3.65
N LYS A 43 -2.53 -17.89 -4.10
CA LYS A 43 -1.55 -18.91 -4.50
C LYS A 43 -0.16 -18.63 -3.90
N PRO A 44 -0.03 -18.40 -2.58
CA PRO A 44 1.22 -17.95 -1.94
C PRO A 44 2.39 -18.91 -2.20
N PHE A 45 2.18 -20.23 -2.11
CA PHE A 45 3.26 -21.19 -2.35
C PHE A 45 3.68 -21.23 -3.81
N THR A 46 2.74 -21.18 -4.75
CA THR A 46 3.05 -21.17 -6.19
C THR A 46 3.89 -19.96 -6.57
N ILE A 47 3.45 -18.75 -6.19
CA ILE A 47 4.21 -17.53 -6.50
C ILE A 47 5.53 -17.48 -5.71
N GLY A 48 5.50 -17.93 -4.45
CA GLY A 48 6.67 -17.98 -3.57
C GLY A 48 7.82 -18.78 -4.19
N TYR A 49 7.56 -20.04 -4.57
CA TYR A 49 8.58 -20.88 -5.19
C TYR A 49 8.95 -20.45 -6.61
N ALA A 50 8.00 -19.95 -7.40
CA ALA A 50 8.29 -19.47 -8.75
C ALA A 50 9.26 -18.28 -8.73
N VAL A 51 9.02 -17.29 -7.88
CA VAL A 51 9.89 -16.10 -7.76
C VAL A 51 11.23 -16.46 -7.11
N ALA A 52 11.25 -17.33 -6.09
CA ALA A 52 12.49 -17.75 -5.43
C ALA A 52 13.41 -18.62 -6.32
N SER A 53 12.91 -19.13 -7.45
CA SER A 53 13.67 -20.02 -8.33
C SER A 53 14.88 -19.37 -9.02
N SER A 54 14.89 -18.03 -9.15
CA SER A 54 15.93 -17.29 -9.87
C SER A 54 16.09 -15.87 -9.32
N PRO A 55 17.32 -15.35 -9.17
CA PRO A 55 17.52 -13.97 -8.74
C PRO A 55 16.91 -12.98 -9.75
N LEU A 56 16.82 -13.34 -11.03
CA LEU A 56 16.14 -12.53 -12.03
C LEU A 56 14.63 -12.47 -11.80
N ALA A 57 14.02 -13.56 -11.34
CA ALA A 57 12.59 -13.57 -11.00
C ALA A 57 12.31 -12.76 -9.73
N VAL A 58 13.21 -12.79 -8.74
CA VAL A 58 13.14 -11.89 -7.57
C VAL A 58 13.27 -10.43 -8.00
N LEU A 59 14.24 -10.12 -8.88
CA LEU A 59 14.46 -8.79 -9.40
C LEU A 59 13.24 -8.23 -10.13
N THR A 60 12.66 -8.99 -11.06
CA THR A 60 11.50 -8.51 -11.82
C THR A 60 10.28 -8.33 -10.91
N TYR A 61 10.06 -9.24 -9.96
CA TYR A 61 8.87 -9.20 -9.12
C TYR A 61 8.94 -8.12 -8.04
N ILE A 62 10.08 -7.96 -7.36
CA ILE A 62 10.27 -6.96 -6.29
C ILE A 62 10.67 -5.60 -6.87
N GLY A 63 11.59 -5.60 -7.84
CA GLY A 63 12.13 -4.37 -8.44
C GLY A 63 11.05 -3.54 -9.14
N GLU A 64 10.06 -4.16 -9.79
CA GLU A 64 8.90 -3.45 -10.35
C GLU A 64 8.19 -2.61 -9.27
N LYS A 65 8.08 -3.12 -8.04
CA LYS A 65 7.38 -2.43 -6.95
C LYS A 65 8.21 -1.28 -6.41
N ILE A 66 9.50 -1.50 -6.14
CA ILE A 66 10.38 -0.42 -5.67
C ILE A 66 10.42 0.71 -6.70
N TYR A 67 10.51 0.39 -7.99
CA TYR A 67 10.51 1.39 -9.05
C TYR A 67 9.17 2.15 -9.17
N SER A 68 8.03 1.45 -9.13
CA SER A 68 6.71 2.07 -9.34
C SER A 68 6.13 2.78 -8.11
N TRP A 69 6.52 2.36 -6.90
CA TRP A 69 5.94 2.83 -5.64
C TRP A 69 6.73 3.97 -5.00
N SER A 70 7.92 4.27 -5.52
CA SER A 70 8.80 5.29 -4.99
C SER A 70 8.69 6.62 -5.75
N ASP A 71 9.29 7.65 -5.17
CA ASP A 71 9.51 8.92 -5.86
C ASP A 71 10.52 8.70 -7.01
N PRO A 72 10.14 8.96 -8.28
CA PRO A 72 10.99 8.68 -9.44
C PRO A 72 12.31 9.47 -9.41
N ASP A 73 12.38 10.60 -8.70
CA ASP A 73 13.60 11.41 -8.62
C ASP A 73 14.58 10.89 -7.54
N LEU A 74 14.13 9.97 -6.68
CA LEU A 74 14.91 9.45 -5.54
C LEU A 74 15.23 7.96 -5.63
N VAL A 75 14.72 7.24 -6.64
CA VAL A 75 15.00 5.80 -6.82
C VAL A 75 16.42 5.59 -7.32
N ASP A 76 17.24 4.93 -6.50
CA ASP A 76 18.55 4.41 -6.91
C ASP A 76 18.43 2.94 -7.37
N PRO A 77 18.87 2.59 -8.60
CA PRO A 77 18.98 1.19 -9.02
C PRO A 77 19.80 0.31 -8.07
N GLN A 78 20.78 0.86 -7.35
CA GLN A 78 21.58 0.11 -6.40
C GLN A 78 20.75 -0.35 -5.20
N ASP A 79 19.85 0.49 -4.67
CA ASP A 79 18.96 0.11 -3.57
C ASP A 79 18.01 -1.04 -3.96
N ILE A 80 17.60 -1.06 -5.24
CA ILE A 80 16.80 -2.17 -5.78
C ILE A 80 17.63 -3.46 -5.77
N LEU A 81 18.87 -3.42 -6.28
CA LEU A 81 19.75 -4.58 -6.34
C LEU A 81 20.10 -5.10 -4.94
N ASP A 82 20.36 -4.21 -3.99
CA ASP A 82 20.67 -4.59 -2.61
C ASP A 82 19.46 -5.26 -1.93
N THR A 83 18.25 -4.73 -2.13
CA THR A 83 17.02 -5.34 -1.63
C THR A 83 16.77 -6.71 -2.27
N VAL A 84 16.96 -6.83 -3.58
CA VAL A 84 16.79 -8.09 -4.32
C VAL A 84 17.81 -9.13 -3.87
N ALA A 85 19.07 -8.73 -3.70
CA ALA A 85 20.13 -9.59 -3.18
C ALA A 85 19.79 -10.08 -1.78
N LEU A 86 19.30 -9.21 -0.90
CA LEU A 86 18.85 -9.59 0.44
C LEU A 86 17.76 -10.66 0.37
N TYR A 87 16.70 -10.44 -0.41
CA TYR A 87 15.58 -11.39 -0.55
C TYR A 87 16.02 -12.74 -1.12
N TYR A 88 16.88 -12.72 -2.14
CA TYR A 88 17.38 -13.92 -2.80
C TYR A 88 18.29 -14.72 -1.88
N LEU A 89 19.30 -14.09 -1.28
CA LEU A 89 20.29 -14.75 -0.42
C LEU A 89 19.68 -15.27 0.88
N SER A 90 18.65 -14.59 1.41
CA SER A 90 17.95 -15.08 2.61
C SER A 90 16.85 -16.10 2.31
N GLY A 91 16.49 -16.31 1.04
CA GLY A 91 15.35 -17.16 0.66
C GLY A 91 14.01 -16.71 1.27
N SER A 92 13.82 -15.41 1.49
CA SER A 92 12.71 -14.89 2.31
C SER A 92 11.42 -14.64 1.54
N PHE A 93 11.48 -14.61 0.21
CA PHE A 93 10.30 -14.33 -0.62
C PHE A 93 9.13 -15.30 -0.33
N PRO A 94 9.30 -16.64 -0.31
CA PRO A 94 8.20 -17.57 -0.06
C PRO A 94 7.52 -17.38 1.31
N THR A 95 8.27 -16.98 2.34
CA THR A 95 7.71 -16.71 3.66
C THR A 95 7.05 -15.33 3.74
N SER A 96 7.60 -14.32 3.05
CA SER A 96 7.10 -12.94 3.09
C SER A 96 5.67 -12.80 2.54
N VAL A 97 5.30 -13.62 1.56
CA VAL A 97 3.98 -13.55 0.91
C VAL A 97 2.86 -14.18 1.74
N MET A 98 3.19 -14.93 2.80
CA MET A 98 2.21 -15.64 3.62
C MET A 98 1.27 -14.70 4.38
N ILE A 99 1.71 -13.47 4.67
CA ILE A 99 0.87 -12.46 5.32
C ILE A 99 -0.38 -12.15 4.49
N TYR A 100 -0.27 -12.10 3.16
CA TYR A 100 -1.38 -11.82 2.25
C TYR A 100 -2.40 -12.96 2.25
N TYR A 101 -1.92 -14.20 2.27
CA TYR A 101 -2.81 -15.36 2.39
C TYR A 101 -3.50 -15.42 3.75
N ALA A 102 -2.76 -15.19 4.84
CA ALA A 102 -3.31 -15.22 6.19
C ALA A 102 -4.40 -14.16 6.40
N SER A 103 -4.18 -12.96 5.85
CA SER A 103 -5.08 -11.82 5.99
C SER A 103 -6.18 -11.75 4.93
N ARG A 104 -6.25 -12.70 3.98
CA ARG A 104 -7.19 -12.66 2.83
C ARG A 104 -8.67 -12.52 3.22
N LYS A 105 -9.06 -12.98 4.41
CA LYS A 105 -10.44 -12.86 4.93
C LYS A 105 -10.74 -11.48 5.50
N GLU A 106 -9.73 -10.74 5.94
CA GLU A 106 -9.81 -9.35 6.39
C GLU A 106 -9.71 -8.36 5.22
N PHE A 107 -9.34 -8.88 4.05
CA PHE A 107 -9.32 -8.16 2.78
C PHE A 107 -10.42 -8.63 1.82
N PRO A 108 -11.72 -8.67 2.19
CA PRO A 108 -12.76 -8.94 1.22
C PRO A 108 -12.71 -7.81 0.17
N ALA A 109 -12.18 -8.15 -1.00
CA ALA A 109 -12.15 -7.37 -2.24
C ALA A 109 -12.23 -5.84 -2.04
N PHE A 110 -11.13 -5.20 -1.65
CA PHE A 110 -10.98 -3.73 -1.75
C PHE A 110 -12.03 -2.87 -1.06
N GLN A 111 -12.79 -3.50 -0.16
CA GLN A 111 -13.84 -2.88 0.62
C GLN A 111 -13.63 -3.46 2.01
N LEU A 112 -12.89 -2.72 2.84
CA LEU A 112 -13.40 -2.65 4.20
C LEU A 112 -14.84 -2.18 4.02
N PRO A 113 -15.87 -2.91 4.50
CA PRO A 113 -17.18 -2.28 4.64
C PRO A 113 -16.90 -0.93 5.27
N ALA A 114 -17.40 0.16 4.67
CA ALA A 114 -17.37 1.49 5.29
C ALA A 114 -17.69 1.21 6.75
N SER A 115 -16.70 1.31 7.65
CA SER A 115 -16.82 0.61 8.93
C SER A 115 -18.15 1.09 9.49
N GLU A 116 -19.09 0.17 9.75
CA GLU A 116 -20.49 0.50 10.05
C GLU A 116 -20.55 1.31 11.35
N GLY A 117 -20.11 2.58 11.30
CA GLY A 117 -19.69 3.39 12.44
C GLY A 117 -18.53 2.85 13.29
N LYS A 118 -17.95 1.66 13.02
CA LYS A 118 -16.93 1.05 13.88
C LYS A 118 -15.51 1.44 13.50
N PHE A 119 -15.18 2.71 13.71
CA PHE A 119 -13.80 3.17 13.58
C PHE A 119 -13.01 2.92 14.90
N PRO A 120 -11.86 2.21 14.86
CA PRO A 120 -11.37 1.42 15.99
C PRO A 120 -10.28 2.07 16.86
N LEU A 121 -9.76 3.25 16.50
CA LEU A 121 -8.60 3.82 17.19
C LEU A 121 -9.03 4.62 18.43
N LYS A 122 -9.03 3.95 19.59
CA LYS A 122 -9.30 4.60 20.89
C LYS A 122 -8.16 5.51 21.36
N ASN A 123 -6.94 5.27 20.87
CA ASN A 123 -5.73 5.97 21.28
C ASN A 123 -5.39 7.10 20.29
N LYS A 124 -4.66 8.11 20.80
CA LYS A 124 -4.08 9.18 19.97
C LYS A 124 -3.21 8.58 18.88
N PHE A 125 -3.36 9.06 17.64
CA PHE A 125 -2.54 8.61 16.52
C PHE A 125 -2.08 9.77 15.63
N GLY A 126 -1.04 9.50 14.83
CA GLY A 126 -0.50 10.43 13.85
C GLY A 126 -0.43 9.82 12.46
N PHE A 127 -0.43 10.67 11.44
CA PHE A 127 -0.35 10.24 10.03
C PHE A 127 0.60 11.14 9.24
N SER A 128 1.45 10.54 8.39
CA SER A 128 2.29 11.27 7.44
C SER A 128 1.91 10.83 6.02
N ALA A 129 1.55 11.80 5.19
CA ALA A 129 1.16 11.58 3.81
C ALA A 129 2.32 11.90 2.87
N PHE A 130 2.70 10.93 2.03
CA PHE A 130 3.74 11.07 1.02
C PHE A 130 3.11 11.08 -0.39
N PRO A 131 3.60 11.90 -1.33
CA PRO A 131 2.96 12.07 -2.64
C PRO A 131 2.84 10.79 -3.48
N TYR A 132 3.79 9.86 -3.32
CA TYR A 132 3.90 8.64 -4.13
C TYR A 132 3.32 7.39 -3.45
N GLU A 133 2.69 7.54 -2.27
CA GLU A 133 2.04 6.45 -1.56
C GLU A 133 0.92 5.81 -2.41
N LEU A 134 0.73 4.50 -2.26
CA LEU A 134 -0.27 3.72 -2.99
C LEU A 134 -1.69 4.01 -2.53
N THR A 135 -1.84 4.30 -1.25
CA THR A 135 -3.12 4.64 -0.61
C THR A 135 -2.91 5.78 0.36
N CYS A 136 -3.50 6.94 0.09
CA CYS A 136 -3.56 8.03 1.05
C CYS A 136 -4.98 8.60 1.18
N TYR A 137 -5.31 9.01 2.41
CA TYR A 137 -6.58 9.62 2.74
C TYR A 137 -6.43 11.10 3.05
N PRO A 138 -7.41 11.94 2.67
CA PRO A 138 -7.46 13.32 3.12
C PRO A 138 -7.51 13.42 4.66
N LYS A 139 -6.97 14.50 5.21
CA LYS A 139 -6.91 14.71 6.67
C LYS A 139 -8.28 14.60 7.33
N VAL A 140 -9.31 15.15 6.70
CA VAL A 140 -10.69 15.11 7.20
C VAL A 140 -11.23 13.68 7.28
N VAL A 141 -10.84 12.80 6.36
CA VAL A 141 -11.19 11.38 6.39
C VAL A 141 -10.40 10.66 7.47
N LEU A 142 -9.12 10.97 7.64
CA LEU A 142 -8.30 10.39 8.72
C LEU A 142 -8.83 10.75 10.11
N ALA A 143 -9.31 11.99 10.29
CA ALA A 143 -9.86 12.46 11.56
C ALA A 143 -11.12 11.70 12.01
N THR A 144 -11.81 10.98 11.12
CA THR A 144 -12.98 10.15 11.50
C THR A 144 -12.58 8.83 12.16
N TYR A 145 -11.32 8.39 12.03
CA TYR A 145 -10.87 7.09 12.55
C TYR A 145 -10.59 7.06 14.05
N GLY A 146 -10.40 8.22 14.67
CA GLY A 146 -10.02 8.37 16.08
C GLY A 146 -9.38 9.73 16.38
N PRO A 147 -8.78 9.92 17.57
CA PRO A 147 -8.14 11.18 17.95
C PRO A 147 -6.79 11.39 17.21
N LEU A 148 -6.86 11.99 16.02
CA LEU A 148 -5.70 12.36 15.20
C LEU A 148 -4.99 13.58 15.82
N VAL A 149 -3.79 13.38 16.36
CA VAL A 149 -3.01 14.44 17.03
C VAL A 149 -1.86 14.99 16.19
N TYR A 150 -1.49 14.31 15.10
CA TYR A 150 -0.44 14.74 14.18
C TYR A 150 -0.82 14.39 12.74
N HIS A 151 -0.71 15.36 11.84
CA HIS A 151 -0.90 15.15 10.42
C HIS A 151 0.06 16.01 9.62
N LYS A 152 0.91 15.39 8.79
CA LYS A 152 1.84 16.11 7.91
C LYS A 152 1.76 15.54 6.50
N GLY A 153 1.39 16.39 5.54
CA GLY A 153 1.62 16.11 4.12
C GLY A 153 2.97 16.65 3.72
N VAL A 154 3.81 15.83 3.09
CA VAL A 154 5.06 16.29 2.49
C VAL A 154 4.73 16.67 1.04
N SER A 155 4.85 17.96 0.72
CA SER A 155 4.78 18.47 -0.65
C SER A 155 6.19 18.79 -1.12
N PHE A 156 6.57 18.28 -2.29
CA PHE A 156 7.73 18.74 -3.06
C PHE A 156 7.29 19.87 -4.00
#